data_AF-A0A7S9KM51-F1
#
_entry.id   AF-A0A7S9KM51-F1
#
_cell.length_a   1.000
_cell.length_b   1.000
_cell.length_c   1.000
_cell.angle_alpha   90.00
_cell.angle_beta   90.00
_cell.angle_gamma   90.00
#
_symmetry.space_group_name_H-M   'P 1'
#
loop_
_entity.id
_entity.type
_entity.pdbx_description
1 polymer ?
#
loop_
_entity_poly.entity_id
_entity_poly.type
_entity_poly.pdbx_seq_one_letter_code
_entity_poly.pdbx_strand_id
1 'polypeptide(L)'
;MPSLVSWPLDELLKRSSAVQYSDGQVLGWGLRNSVGVADDATTGYIWSVENSIDNMKRKGVDVHNTNPGEELNFHGLPNDTRSKVYGKNYGYPACVAIFDGSNVDGCPGEAKTGMQMVGDQMPSSYTDDWCKRNTIAPSITFGSHLAPLDIKFSPDGGAALFSFHGSWNRKPPNGYRLSRVAYSKGFPRADKHSDTAEQELMWNADNAACPKRCFRPVGLVFDGTGKRLFMTSDSSGELYVVTGTDTCQYRSPELLHQER
;
A
#
# COMPACT_ATOMS: atom_id res chain seq x y z
N MET A 1 33.08 3.93 9.17
CA MET A 1 31.80 3.59 8.50
C MET A 1 30.89 4.78 8.72
N PRO A 2 30.35 5.45 7.69
CA PRO A 2 29.46 6.58 7.94
C PRO A 2 28.21 6.02 8.63
N SER A 3 27.96 6.56 9.83
CA SER A 3 26.72 6.38 10.55
C SER A 3 25.54 6.82 9.69
N LEU A 4 24.41 6.15 9.90
CA LEU A 4 23.12 6.54 9.40
C LEU A 4 22.89 8.06 9.43
N VAL A 5 22.33 8.60 8.35
CA VAL A 5 21.74 9.94 8.39
C VAL A 5 20.22 9.73 8.32
N SER A 6 19.64 9.41 9.48
CA SER A 6 18.29 9.89 9.78
C SER A 6 18.40 11.38 10.12
N TRP A 7 17.29 12.12 10.03
CA TRP A 7 17.24 13.50 10.52
C TRP A 7 16.48 13.50 11.85
N PRO A 8 17.14 13.30 13.01
CA PRO A 8 16.45 13.42 14.28
C PRO A 8 15.78 14.78 14.35
N LEU A 9 14.50 14.82 14.72
CA LEU A 9 13.78 16.08 14.84
C LEU A 9 14.51 17.04 15.79
N ASP A 10 15.10 16.54 16.87
CA ASP A 10 15.92 17.32 17.78
C ASP A 10 17.17 17.93 17.11
N GLU A 11 17.79 17.24 16.15
CA GLU A 11 18.91 17.78 15.38
C GLU A 11 18.43 18.82 14.36
N LEU A 12 17.29 18.59 13.72
CA LEU A 12 16.65 19.56 12.84
C LEU A 12 16.28 20.83 13.60
N LEU A 13 15.69 20.71 14.80
CA LEU A 13 15.31 21.81 15.67
C LEU A 13 16.51 22.59 16.22
N LYS A 14 17.68 21.94 16.32
CA LYS A 14 18.94 22.60 16.72
C LYS A 14 19.59 23.39 15.58
N ARG A 15 19.16 23.22 14.33
CA ARG A 15 19.77 23.91 13.18
C ARG A 15 19.25 25.35 13.11
N SER A 16 20.15 26.26 12.75
CA SER A 16 19.81 27.68 12.52
C SER A 16 19.13 27.94 11.17
N SER A 17 19.02 26.92 10.32
CA SER A 17 18.41 27.00 8.99
C SER A 17 17.79 25.68 8.58
N ALA A 18 16.83 25.73 7.66
CA ALA A 18 16.30 24.54 7.00
C ALA A 18 17.41 23.72 6.33
N VAL A 19 17.17 22.42 6.20
CA VAL A 19 18.05 21.44 5.57
C VAL A 19 17.62 21.21 4.12
N GLN A 20 18.56 20.93 3.22
CA GLN A 20 18.22 20.56 1.84
C GLN A 20 17.70 19.12 1.80
N TYR A 21 16.57 18.88 1.13
CA TYR A 21 16.02 17.52 1.02
C TYR A 21 17.02 16.52 0.38
N SER A 22 17.92 17.01 -0.49
CA SER A 22 18.99 16.25 -1.13
C SER A 22 20.05 15.72 -0.17
N ASP A 23 20.13 16.27 1.04
CA ASP A 23 21.01 15.75 2.08
C ASP A 23 20.44 14.45 2.69
N GLY A 24 19.16 14.14 2.44
CA GLY A 24 18.49 12.94 2.91
C GLY A 24 18.94 11.67 2.19
N GLN A 25 18.84 10.53 2.89
CA GLN A 25 19.13 9.22 2.32
C GLN A 25 17.90 8.64 1.63
N VAL A 26 18.12 7.99 0.49
CA VAL A 26 17.06 7.28 -0.25
C VAL A 26 16.80 5.95 0.44
N LEU A 27 15.66 5.84 1.14
CA LEU A 27 15.22 4.57 1.73
C LEU A 27 14.72 3.58 0.67
N GLY A 28 14.04 4.09 -0.36
CA GLY A 28 13.55 3.34 -1.51
C GLY A 28 13.21 4.31 -2.65
N TRP A 29 13.30 3.83 -3.89
CA TRP A 29 12.93 4.59 -5.09
C TRP A 29 12.21 3.70 -6.09
N GLY A 30 11.74 4.27 -7.20
CA GLY A 30 10.85 3.54 -8.11
C GLY A 30 9.50 3.23 -7.48
N LEU A 31 9.00 4.18 -6.70
CA LEU A 31 7.67 4.24 -6.10
C LEU A 31 6.96 5.41 -6.78
N ARG A 32 5.90 5.14 -7.55
CA ARG A 32 5.12 6.12 -8.30
C ARG A 32 4.52 7.16 -7.37
N ASN A 33 3.77 6.73 -6.35
CA ASN A 33 3.08 7.61 -5.43
C ASN A 33 2.67 6.87 -4.15
N SER A 34 3.67 6.59 -3.32
CA SER A 34 3.48 5.90 -2.04
C SER A 34 3.11 6.88 -0.94
N VAL A 35 1.84 7.33 -0.93
CA VAL A 35 1.33 8.36 -0.02
C VAL A 35 1.35 7.89 1.43
N GLY A 36 0.88 6.66 1.68
CA GLY A 36 0.86 6.08 3.01
C GLY A 36 2.21 5.48 3.35
N VAL A 37 2.81 5.94 4.46
CA VAL A 37 4.05 5.40 5.04
C VAL A 37 3.86 5.25 6.55
N ALA A 38 4.29 4.13 7.11
CA ALA A 38 4.29 3.91 8.54
C ALA A 38 5.46 3.04 9.00
N ASP A 39 5.88 3.25 10.24
CA ASP A 39 6.68 2.29 10.99
C ASP A 39 5.76 1.34 11.77
N ASP A 40 6.12 0.06 11.79
CA ASP A 40 5.60 -0.89 12.77
C ASP A 40 6.36 -0.68 14.09
N ALA A 41 5.73 -0.04 15.08
CA ALA A 41 6.36 0.29 16.36
C ALA A 41 6.92 -0.94 17.11
N THR A 42 6.46 -2.16 16.81
CA THR A 42 6.96 -3.39 17.45
C THR A 42 8.28 -3.88 16.88
N THR A 43 8.60 -3.50 15.64
CA THR A 43 9.80 -3.95 14.93
C THR A 43 10.70 -2.81 14.46
N GLY A 44 10.18 -1.60 14.33
CA GLY A 44 10.82 -0.44 13.70
C GLY A 44 10.86 -0.50 12.17
N TYR A 45 10.22 -1.50 11.56
CA TYR A 45 10.21 -1.68 10.11
C TYR A 45 9.34 -0.63 9.43
N ILE A 46 9.84 -0.10 8.30
CA ILE A 46 9.13 0.87 7.47
C ILE A 46 8.37 0.16 6.36
N TRP A 47 7.12 0.56 6.18
CA TRP A 47 6.20 0.07 5.17
C TRP A 47 5.59 1.24 4.42
N SER A 48 5.31 1.05 3.13
CA SER A 48 4.54 2.01 2.34
C SER A 48 3.45 1.34 1.53
N VAL A 49 2.41 2.10 1.21
CA VAL A 49 1.36 1.69 0.28
C VAL A 49 1.35 2.56 -0.96
N GLU A 50 1.28 1.90 -2.12
CA GLU A 50 1.50 2.49 -3.42
C GLU A 50 0.20 2.72 -4.18
N ASN A 51 0.13 3.85 -4.89
CA ASN A 51 -0.86 4.08 -5.95
C ASN A 51 -0.18 3.83 -7.30
N SER A 52 -0.44 2.69 -7.92
CA SER A 52 0.21 2.22 -9.14
C SER A 52 -0.32 2.94 -10.40
N ILE A 53 0.12 2.54 -11.59
CA ILE A 53 -0.19 3.26 -12.84
C ILE A 53 -1.65 3.09 -13.29
N ASP A 54 -2.14 4.11 -13.99
CA ASP A 54 -3.44 4.12 -14.65
C ASP A 54 -3.35 3.62 -16.10
N ASN A 55 -4.47 3.21 -16.69
CA ASN A 55 -4.62 2.88 -18.11
C ASN A 55 -3.57 1.87 -18.65
N MET A 56 -3.18 0.91 -17.82
CA MET A 56 -2.15 -0.06 -18.20
C MET A 56 -2.60 -0.92 -19.38
N LYS A 57 -1.71 -1.04 -20.37
CA LYS A 57 -1.80 -2.03 -21.44
C LYS A 57 -0.66 -3.02 -21.37
N ARG A 58 -0.92 -4.22 -21.85
CA ARG A 58 0.04 -5.30 -21.99
C ARG A 58 -0.10 -5.89 -23.38
N LYS A 59 0.93 -5.76 -24.21
CA LYS A 59 0.97 -6.22 -25.61
C LYS A 59 -0.24 -5.74 -26.44
N GLY A 60 -0.61 -4.48 -26.26
CA GLY A 60 -1.73 -3.84 -26.93
C GLY A 60 -3.10 -4.15 -26.32
N VAL A 61 -3.20 -5.08 -25.36
CA VAL A 61 -4.44 -5.41 -24.65
C VAL A 61 -4.58 -4.51 -23.44
N ASP A 62 -5.76 -3.93 -23.27
CA ASP A 62 -6.12 -3.21 -22.07
C ASP A 62 -6.33 -4.18 -20.90
N VAL A 63 -5.49 -4.06 -19.88
CA VAL A 63 -5.56 -4.84 -18.65
C VAL A 63 -5.88 -3.97 -17.43
N HIS A 64 -6.16 -2.68 -17.64
CA HIS A 64 -6.21 -1.70 -16.55
C HIS A 64 -7.25 -2.06 -15.48
N ASN A 65 -8.34 -2.72 -15.86
CA ASN A 65 -9.46 -2.92 -14.94
C ASN A 65 -9.15 -3.87 -13.76
N THR A 66 -8.14 -4.74 -13.93
CA THR A 66 -7.68 -5.69 -12.90
C THR A 66 -6.16 -5.71 -12.71
N ASN A 67 -5.41 -4.87 -13.44
CA ASN A 67 -3.98 -4.68 -13.29
C ASN A 67 -3.55 -3.22 -13.56
N PRO A 68 -2.40 -2.78 -13.04
CA PRO A 68 -1.62 -3.45 -12.01
C PRO A 68 -2.33 -3.38 -10.66
N GLY A 69 -1.92 -4.22 -9.71
CA GLY A 69 -2.38 -4.09 -8.33
C GLY A 69 -1.75 -2.91 -7.62
N GLU A 70 -2.41 -2.44 -6.56
CA GLU A 70 -1.79 -1.55 -5.58
C GLU A 70 -0.84 -2.36 -4.70
N GLU A 71 0.15 -1.71 -4.08
CA GLU A 71 1.28 -2.45 -3.48
C GLU A 71 1.47 -2.11 -2.01
N LEU A 72 1.81 -3.12 -1.20
CA LEU A 72 2.38 -2.97 0.14
C LEU A 72 3.87 -3.29 0.08
N ASN A 73 4.70 -2.26 0.23
CA ASN A 73 6.15 -2.33 0.04
C ASN A 73 6.89 -2.29 1.37
N PHE A 74 7.84 -3.21 1.54
CA PHE A 74 8.69 -3.35 2.74
C PHE A 74 10.04 -2.67 2.52
N HIS A 75 10.42 -1.76 3.42
CA HIS A 75 11.67 -0.97 3.32
C HIS A 75 12.72 -1.35 4.36
N GLY A 76 12.41 -2.30 5.25
CA GLY A 76 13.31 -2.72 6.32
C GLY A 76 13.44 -1.68 7.43
N LEU A 77 14.52 -1.79 8.20
CA LEU A 77 14.87 -0.79 9.19
C LEU A 77 15.53 0.40 8.49
N PRO A 78 15.20 1.65 8.88
CA PRO A 78 15.88 2.82 8.32
C PRO A 78 17.38 2.79 8.61
N ASN A 79 17.80 2.07 9.66
CA ASN A 79 19.18 1.93 10.10
C ASN A 79 19.96 0.72 9.60
N ASP A 80 19.33 -0.14 8.81
CA ASP A 80 20.01 -1.27 8.19
C ASP A 80 20.34 -0.98 6.73
N THR A 81 21.37 -0.17 6.53
CA THR A 81 21.89 0.22 5.19
C THR A 81 22.49 -0.95 4.40
N ARG A 82 22.64 -2.12 5.03
CA ARG A 82 23.13 -3.36 4.40
C ARG A 82 21.99 -4.31 4.02
N SER A 83 20.75 -3.98 4.35
CA SER A 83 19.59 -4.81 4.02
C SER A 83 19.42 -4.94 2.50
N LYS A 84 18.72 -5.99 2.09
CA LYS A 84 18.43 -6.23 0.67
C LYS A 84 17.41 -5.26 0.08
N VAL A 85 16.76 -4.44 0.90
CA VAL A 85 15.68 -3.53 0.50
C VAL A 85 16.04 -2.04 0.65
N TYR A 86 17.05 -1.72 1.47
CA TYR A 86 17.49 -0.35 1.67
C TYR A 86 18.05 0.27 0.38
N GLY A 87 17.53 1.45 0.02
CA GLY A 87 17.91 2.23 -1.17
C GLY A 87 17.63 1.53 -2.50
N LYS A 88 16.73 0.53 -2.51
CA LYS A 88 16.42 -0.25 -3.72
C LYS A 88 15.30 0.34 -4.55
N ASN A 89 15.25 -0.14 -5.79
CA ASN A 89 14.22 0.18 -6.77
C ASN A 89 13.02 -0.76 -6.60
N TYR A 90 11.83 -0.21 -6.41
CA TYR A 90 10.56 -0.94 -6.25
C TYR A 90 9.80 -1.09 -7.56
N GLY A 91 10.30 -0.57 -8.67
CA GLY A 91 9.86 -0.94 -10.02
C GLY A 91 9.51 0.22 -10.92
N TYR A 92 8.80 1.22 -10.42
CA TYR A 92 8.29 2.32 -11.23
C TYR A 92 9.45 3.11 -11.91
N PRO A 93 9.31 3.51 -13.19
CA PRO A 93 8.13 3.36 -14.07
C PRO A 93 8.06 2.02 -14.82
N ALA A 94 9.11 1.20 -14.69
CA ALA A 94 9.28 0.03 -15.55
C ALA A 94 8.40 -1.15 -15.16
N CYS A 95 8.33 -1.44 -13.86
CA CYS A 95 7.82 -2.69 -13.32
C CYS A 95 6.68 -2.40 -12.34
N VAL A 96 5.56 -3.09 -12.53
CA VAL A 96 4.34 -2.93 -11.71
C VAL A 96 3.79 -4.29 -11.32
N ALA A 97 3.14 -4.39 -10.16
CA ALA A 97 2.67 -5.66 -9.64
C ALA A 97 1.44 -6.22 -10.40
N ILE A 98 1.47 -7.52 -10.68
CA ILE A 98 0.32 -8.29 -11.15
C ILE A 98 -0.61 -8.52 -9.96
N PHE A 99 -1.89 -8.20 -10.12
CA PHE A 99 -2.95 -8.67 -9.21
C PHE A 99 -3.69 -9.85 -9.82
N ASP A 100 -4.21 -9.69 -11.04
CA ASP A 100 -4.93 -10.73 -11.79
C ASP A 100 -4.03 -11.35 -12.86
N GLY A 101 -3.54 -12.57 -12.62
CA GLY A 101 -2.69 -13.28 -13.58
C GLY A 101 -3.42 -13.78 -14.83
N SER A 102 -4.77 -13.85 -14.81
CA SER A 102 -5.54 -14.51 -15.86
C SER A 102 -5.60 -13.74 -17.18
N ASN A 103 -5.37 -12.43 -17.15
CA ASN A 103 -5.35 -11.55 -18.32
C ASN A 103 -3.97 -10.98 -18.65
N VAL A 104 -2.90 -11.52 -18.04
CA VAL A 104 -1.52 -11.11 -18.30
C VAL A 104 -0.84 -12.07 -19.26
N ASP A 105 -0.60 -11.62 -20.50
CA ASP A 105 0.10 -12.40 -21.51
C ASP A 105 1.63 -12.18 -21.50
N GLY A 106 2.37 -13.20 -21.91
CA GLY A 106 3.80 -13.13 -22.22
C GLY A 106 4.74 -13.11 -21.03
N CYS A 107 4.27 -13.46 -19.84
CA CYS A 107 5.17 -13.63 -18.71
C CYS A 107 6.05 -14.88 -18.89
N PRO A 108 7.33 -14.82 -18.48
CA PRO A 108 8.17 -16.01 -18.34
C PRO A 108 7.61 -16.95 -17.25
N GLY A 109 6.80 -17.92 -17.68
CA GLY A 109 6.08 -18.82 -16.77
C GLY A 109 4.68 -18.32 -16.42
N GLU A 110 4.11 -18.85 -15.35
CA GLU A 110 2.77 -18.51 -14.89
C GLU A 110 2.76 -17.11 -14.25
N ALA A 111 1.91 -16.21 -14.77
CA ALA A 111 1.67 -14.90 -14.17
C ALA A 111 0.90 -15.08 -12.85
N LYS A 112 1.47 -14.57 -11.74
CA LYS A 112 0.89 -14.70 -10.40
C LYS A 112 0.80 -13.35 -9.72
N THR A 113 -0.22 -13.19 -8.87
CA THR A 113 -0.35 -12.07 -7.93
C THR A 113 0.99 -11.81 -7.23
N GLY A 114 1.40 -10.56 -7.08
CA GLY A 114 2.65 -10.18 -6.40
C GLY A 114 3.94 -10.40 -7.19
N MET A 115 3.87 -10.94 -8.42
CA MET A 115 4.97 -10.79 -9.38
C MET A 115 4.93 -9.40 -10.01
N GLN A 116 6.07 -8.90 -10.49
CA GLN A 116 6.12 -7.66 -11.26
C GLN A 116 6.24 -7.96 -12.77
N MET A 117 5.60 -7.13 -13.56
CA MET A 117 5.63 -7.17 -15.03
C MET A 117 5.95 -5.79 -15.61
N VAL A 118 6.46 -5.77 -16.84
CA VAL A 118 6.57 -4.55 -17.64
C VAL A 118 5.24 -4.26 -18.35
N GLY A 119 4.84 -2.99 -18.45
CA GLY A 119 3.70 -2.59 -19.27
C GLY A 119 4.13 -1.91 -20.57
N ASP A 120 3.16 -1.70 -21.48
CA ASP A 120 3.40 -1.08 -22.79
C ASP A 120 3.88 0.38 -22.72
N GLN A 121 3.83 1.01 -21.54
CA GLN A 121 4.39 2.34 -21.31
C GLN A 121 5.93 2.38 -21.40
N MET A 122 6.60 1.24 -21.44
CA MET A 122 8.06 1.14 -21.43
C MET A 122 8.63 0.71 -22.79
N PRO A 123 9.84 1.17 -23.16
CA PRO A 123 10.53 0.66 -24.34
C PRO A 123 10.90 -0.81 -24.17
N SER A 124 11.05 -1.53 -25.29
CA SER A 124 11.32 -2.98 -25.35
C SER A 124 12.60 -3.45 -24.68
N SER A 125 13.48 -2.52 -24.25
CA SER A 125 14.64 -2.83 -23.42
C SER A 125 14.27 -3.30 -22.01
N TYR A 126 13.08 -2.97 -21.52
CA TYR A 126 12.55 -3.47 -20.25
C TYR A 126 11.75 -4.76 -20.50
N THR A 127 12.02 -5.77 -19.69
CA THR A 127 11.40 -7.09 -19.78
C THR A 127 10.96 -7.55 -18.40
N ASP A 128 10.05 -8.52 -18.31
CA ASP A 128 9.66 -9.11 -17.02
C ASP A 128 10.88 -9.73 -16.29
N ASP A 129 11.81 -10.32 -17.05
CA ASP A 129 13.08 -10.83 -16.50
C ASP A 129 14.00 -9.70 -16.00
N TRP A 130 13.92 -8.51 -16.59
CA TRP A 130 14.60 -7.34 -16.06
C TRP A 130 13.97 -6.93 -14.73
N CYS A 131 12.64 -6.86 -14.64
CA CYS A 131 11.94 -6.57 -13.38
C CYS A 131 12.37 -7.54 -12.28
N LYS A 132 12.23 -8.85 -12.53
CA LYS A 132 12.60 -9.90 -11.59
C LYS A 132 14.03 -9.81 -11.03
N ARG A 133 14.97 -9.27 -11.81
CA ARG A 133 16.39 -9.18 -11.42
C ARG A 133 16.80 -7.84 -10.83
N ASN A 134 16.08 -6.77 -11.12
CA ASN A 134 16.54 -5.41 -10.84
C ASN A 134 15.62 -4.64 -9.88
N THR A 135 14.45 -5.19 -9.53
CA THR A 135 13.46 -4.51 -8.69
C THR A 135 13.05 -5.37 -7.50
N ILE A 136 12.50 -4.72 -6.48
CA ILE A 136 11.91 -5.35 -5.30
C ILE A 136 10.41 -5.46 -5.54
N ALA A 137 9.92 -6.70 -5.60
CA ALA A 137 8.49 -6.97 -5.67
C ALA A 137 7.80 -6.69 -4.32
N PRO A 138 6.50 -6.34 -4.33
CA PRO A 138 5.78 -6.02 -3.11
C PRO A 138 5.57 -7.23 -2.20
N SER A 139 5.30 -6.96 -0.93
CA SER A 139 5.00 -7.99 0.07
C SER A 139 3.54 -8.46 0.00
N ILE A 140 2.62 -7.56 -0.33
CA ILE A 140 1.22 -7.85 -0.67
C ILE A 140 0.85 -7.01 -1.88
N THR A 141 0.04 -7.58 -2.76
CA THR A 141 -0.58 -6.84 -3.86
C THR A 141 -2.08 -6.81 -3.63
N PHE A 142 -2.63 -5.62 -3.52
CA PHE A 142 -4.07 -5.42 -3.42
C PHE A 142 -4.69 -5.30 -4.81
N GLY A 143 -6.02 -5.35 -4.85
CA GLY A 143 -6.77 -5.11 -6.09
C GLY A 143 -6.40 -3.77 -6.74
N SER A 144 -6.65 -3.65 -8.04
CA SER A 144 -6.33 -2.43 -8.78
C SER A 144 -7.23 -1.25 -8.44
N HIS A 145 -6.63 -0.05 -8.48
CA HIS A 145 -7.29 1.25 -8.33
C HIS A 145 -7.96 1.47 -6.98
N LEU A 146 -7.55 0.77 -5.92
CA LEU A 146 -8.10 1.01 -4.58
C LEU A 146 -7.63 2.36 -4.00
N ALA A 147 -6.54 2.91 -4.52
CA ALA A 147 -5.94 4.18 -4.12
C ALA A 147 -5.65 4.26 -2.61
N PRO A 148 -4.70 3.46 -2.07
CA PRO A 148 -4.36 3.52 -0.66
C PRO A 148 -3.66 4.84 -0.32
N LEU A 149 -4.12 5.54 0.70
CA LEU A 149 -3.56 6.85 1.09
C LEU A 149 -2.88 6.86 2.46
N ASP A 150 -3.18 5.90 3.33
CA ASP A 150 -2.50 5.77 4.62
C ASP A 150 -2.44 4.31 5.07
N ILE A 151 -1.44 4.04 5.91
CA ILE A 151 -1.23 2.78 6.61
C ILE A 151 -0.99 3.09 8.10
N LYS A 152 -1.60 2.33 9.00
CA LYS A 152 -1.29 2.38 10.44
C LYS A 152 -1.26 0.99 11.06
N PHE A 153 -0.22 0.70 11.81
CA PHE A 153 -0.12 -0.55 12.56
C PHE A 153 -0.96 -0.49 13.83
N SER A 154 -1.60 -1.62 14.18
CA SER A 154 -2.20 -1.78 15.50
C SER A 154 -1.10 -1.69 16.56
N PRO A 155 -1.42 -1.22 17.79
CA PRO A 155 -0.42 -1.03 18.85
C PRO A 155 0.39 -2.28 19.20
N ASP A 156 -0.19 -3.47 19.00
CA ASP A 156 0.45 -4.77 19.25
C ASP A 156 1.20 -5.32 18.02
N GLY A 157 1.20 -4.62 16.89
CA GLY A 157 1.79 -5.08 15.62
C GLY A 157 1.06 -6.26 14.99
N GLY A 158 -0.14 -6.62 15.48
CA GLY A 158 -0.93 -7.75 15.01
C GLY A 158 -1.63 -7.52 13.67
N ALA A 159 -1.79 -6.27 13.25
CA ALA A 159 -2.37 -5.90 11.96
C ALA A 159 -1.85 -4.56 11.45
N ALA A 160 -1.91 -4.37 10.12
CA ALA A 160 -1.82 -3.06 9.48
C ALA A 160 -3.20 -2.68 8.94
N LEU A 161 -3.63 -1.45 9.15
CA LEU A 161 -4.89 -0.90 8.65
C LEU A 161 -4.63 0.08 7.51
N PHE A 162 -5.52 0.11 6.53
CA PHE A 162 -5.35 0.82 5.26
C PHE A 162 -6.60 1.64 4.93
N SER A 163 -6.39 2.87 4.49
CA SER A 163 -7.44 3.72 3.92
C SER A 163 -7.42 3.61 2.39
N PHE A 164 -8.40 2.90 1.82
CA PHE A 164 -8.58 2.82 0.37
C PHE A 164 -9.55 3.90 -0.12
N HIS A 165 -9.01 4.95 -0.73
CA HIS A 165 -9.72 6.16 -1.12
C HIS A 165 -10.70 5.95 -2.29
N GLY A 166 -10.47 4.91 -3.08
CA GLY A 166 -11.38 4.45 -4.13
C GLY A 166 -11.04 4.93 -5.53
N SER A 167 -11.42 4.09 -6.49
CA SER A 167 -11.02 4.18 -7.88
C SER A 167 -11.73 5.30 -8.64
N TRP A 168 -11.01 6.00 -9.51
CA TRP A 168 -11.58 6.74 -10.63
C TRP A 168 -11.40 6.01 -11.97
N ASN A 169 -10.35 5.20 -12.10
CA ASN A 169 -9.94 4.52 -13.35
C ASN A 169 -10.29 3.02 -13.34
N ARG A 170 -11.54 2.67 -13.01
CA ARG A 170 -12.02 1.27 -13.00
C ARG A 170 -13.53 1.20 -13.23
N LYS A 171 -14.02 0.15 -13.89
CA LYS A 171 -15.45 -0.16 -14.01
C LYS A 171 -15.76 -1.64 -13.69
N PRO A 172 -16.64 -1.93 -12.70
CA PRO A 172 -17.24 -0.98 -11.75
C PRO A 172 -16.19 -0.34 -10.81
N PRO A 173 -16.51 0.76 -10.11
CA PRO A 173 -15.61 1.33 -9.11
C PRO A 173 -15.26 0.33 -7.99
N ASN A 174 -14.10 0.50 -7.36
CA ASN A 174 -13.63 -0.32 -6.23
C ASN A 174 -12.89 0.53 -5.19
N GLY A 175 -12.63 -0.02 -4.01
CA GLY A 175 -12.05 0.69 -2.86
C GLY A 175 -13.14 1.30 -1.98
N TYR A 176 -12.97 2.56 -1.58
CA TYR A 176 -13.92 3.30 -0.75
C TYR A 176 -14.18 2.62 0.61
N ARG A 177 -13.10 2.19 1.27
CA ARG A 177 -13.20 1.36 2.49
C ARG A 177 -11.98 1.46 3.40
N LEU A 178 -12.21 1.18 4.67
CA LEU A 178 -11.17 0.85 5.64
C LEU A 178 -10.96 -0.66 5.61
N SER A 179 -9.71 -1.09 5.50
CA SER A 179 -9.34 -2.51 5.48
C SER A 179 -8.15 -2.77 6.39
N ARG A 180 -7.83 -4.05 6.61
CA ARG A 180 -6.62 -4.49 7.31
C ARG A 180 -5.94 -5.67 6.65
N VAL A 181 -4.69 -5.90 6.98
CA VAL A 181 -3.93 -7.13 6.73
C VAL A 181 -3.43 -7.64 8.08
N ALA A 182 -3.56 -8.95 8.32
CA ALA A 182 -3.05 -9.57 9.54
C ALA A 182 -1.52 -9.71 9.49
N TYR A 183 -0.87 -9.39 10.61
CA TYR A 183 0.58 -9.43 10.76
C TYR A 183 1.02 -10.45 11.82
N SER A 184 2.27 -10.87 11.73
CA SER A 184 2.97 -11.66 12.73
C SER A 184 4.47 -11.43 12.60
N LYS A 185 5.15 -11.15 13.71
CA LYS A 185 6.61 -10.92 13.74
C LYS A 185 7.07 -9.84 12.73
N GLY A 186 6.27 -8.79 12.55
CA GLY A 186 6.56 -7.68 11.66
C GLY A 186 6.29 -7.92 10.17
N PHE A 187 5.67 -9.05 9.77
CA PHE A 187 5.36 -9.34 8.37
C PHE A 187 3.88 -9.74 8.18
N PRO A 188 3.30 -9.51 6.98
CA PRO A 188 2.00 -10.06 6.62
C PRO A 188 1.94 -11.58 6.85
N ARG A 189 0.80 -12.07 7.36
CA ARG A 189 0.55 -13.51 7.48
C ARG A 189 0.20 -14.17 6.15
N ALA A 190 -0.40 -13.41 5.25
CA ALA A 190 -0.73 -13.88 3.92
C ALA A 190 0.54 -14.06 3.08
N ASP A 191 0.54 -15.08 2.21
CA ASP A 191 1.60 -15.24 1.22
C ASP A 191 1.58 -14.09 0.22
N LYS A 192 2.75 -13.73 -0.32
CA LYS A 192 2.86 -12.64 -1.30
C LYS A 192 2.08 -12.87 -2.60
N HIS A 193 1.71 -14.11 -2.91
CA HIS A 193 0.88 -14.49 -4.05
C HIS A 193 -0.61 -14.61 -3.68
N SER A 194 -1.01 -14.25 -2.46
CA SER A 194 -2.40 -14.22 -2.04
C SER A 194 -3.13 -13.00 -2.61
N ASP A 195 -4.30 -13.23 -3.19
CA ASP A 195 -5.28 -12.24 -3.65
C ASP A 195 -6.35 -11.92 -2.58
N THR A 196 -6.24 -12.54 -1.40
CA THR A 196 -7.22 -12.49 -0.29
C THR A 196 -6.60 -11.99 1.02
N ALA A 197 -5.44 -11.34 0.93
CA ALA A 197 -4.75 -10.77 2.09
C ALA A 197 -5.54 -9.61 2.74
N GLU A 198 -6.29 -8.85 1.93
CA GLU A 198 -7.15 -7.76 2.38
C GLU A 198 -8.35 -8.29 3.18
N GLN A 199 -8.55 -7.75 4.38
CA GLN A 199 -9.75 -7.94 5.18
C GLN A 199 -10.48 -6.60 5.28
N GLU A 200 -11.64 -6.50 4.63
CA GLU A 200 -12.47 -5.29 4.64
C GLU A 200 -13.13 -5.09 6.02
N LEU A 201 -13.11 -3.87 6.54
CA LEU A 201 -13.63 -3.54 7.88
C LEU A 201 -14.84 -2.59 7.84
N MET A 202 -14.78 -1.55 7.02
CA MET A 202 -15.85 -0.56 6.87
C MET A 202 -15.95 -0.16 5.39
N TRP A 203 -17.15 -0.25 4.82
CA TRP A 203 -17.40 -0.08 3.38
C TRP A 203 -18.66 0.76 3.14
N ASN A 204 -18.80 1.31 1.94
CA ASN A 204 -19.99 2.03 1.51
C ASN A 204 -21.06 1.04 1.04
N ALA A 205 -22.33 1.29 1.35
CA ALA A 205 -23.43 0.35 1.06
C ALA A 205 -23.56 -0.03 -0.43
N ASP A 206 -23.23 0.90 -1.34
CA ASP A 206 -23.19 0.63 -2.79
C ASP A 206 -21.95 1.30 -3.43
N ASN A 207 -20.93 0.49 -3.70
CA ASN A 207 -19.71 0.96 -4.37
C ASN A 207 -19.96 1.40 -5.83
N ALA A 208 -21.03 0.95 -6.49
CA ALA A 208 -21.35 1.41 -7.85
C ALA A 208 -21.84 2.87 -7.88
N ALA A 209 -22.33 3.41 -6.74
CA ALA A 209 -22.71 4.80 -6.58
C ALA A 209 -21.52 5.75 -6.25
N CYS A 210 -20.35 5.19 -5.97
CA CYS A 210 -19.15 5.96 -5.68
C CYS A 210 -18.56 6.62 -6.94
N PRO A 211 -17.93 7.82 -6.84
CA PRO A 211 -17.56 8.52 -5.60
C PRO A 211 -18.61 9.50 -5.05
N LYS A 212 -19.76 9.71 -5.72
CA LYS A 212 -20.62 10.89 -5.45
C LYS A 212 -21.31 10.92 -4.07
N ARG A 213 -21.47 9.79 -3.41
CA ARG A 213 -22.17 9.65 -2.12
C ARG A 213 -21.47 8.65 -1.19
N CYS A 214 -20.16 8.58 -1.30
CA CYS A 214 -19.36 7.64 -0.54
C CYS A 214 -18.37 8.40 0.33
N PHE A 215 -18.08 7.87 1.52
CA PHE A 215 -16.88 8.31 2.23
C PHE A 215 -15.65 7.85 1.43
N ARG A 216 -14.57 8.64 1.48
CA ARG A 216 -13.32 8.36 0.80
C ARG A 216 -12.17 8.45 1.80
N PRO A 217 -11.78 7.31 2.40
CA PRO A 217 -10.78 7.28 3.47
C PRO A 217 -9.45 7.92 3.07
N VAL A 218 -8.90 8.77 3.94
CA VAL A 218 -7.57 9.38 3.75
C VAL A 218 -6.66 9.07 4.94
N GLY A 219 -6.70 9.88 5.99
CA GLY A 219 -5.76 9.78 7.11
C GLY A 219 -6.28 8.84 8.20
N LEU A 220 -5.38 8.06 8.79
CA LEU A 220 -5.63 7.15 9.90
C LEU A 220 -4.76 7.54 11.10
N VAL A 221 -5.30 7.48 12.31
CA VAL A 221 -4.51 7.64 13.54
C VAL A 221 -5.14 6.93 14.72
N PHE A 222 -4.33 6.20 15.49
CA PHE A 222 -4.77 5.65 16.76
C PHE A 222 -4.70 6.70 17.86
N ASP A 223 -5.62 6.63 18.82
CA ASP A 223 -5.51 7.41 20.04
C ASP A 223 -4.31 6.96 20.89
N GLY A 224 -3.93 7.76 21.89
CA GLY A 224 -2.78 7.42 22.76
C GLY A 224 -2.93 6.14 23.58
N THR A 225 -4.14 5.54 23.63
CA THR A 225 -4.37 4.24 24.28
C THR A 225 -4.34 3.08 23.29
N GLY A 226 -4.37 3.36 21.99
CA GLY A 226 -4.45 2.37 20.93
C GLY A 226 -5.83 1.74 20.71
N LYS A 227 -6.88 2.18 21.43
CA LYS A 227 -8.21 1.53 21.42
C LYS A 227 -9.20 2.11 20.42
N ARG A 228 -8.90 3.29 19.91
CA ARG A 228 -9.73 4.01 18.94
C ARG A 228 -8.89 4.39 17.75
N LEU A 229 -9.38 4.05 16.57
CA LEU A 229 -8.84 4.54 15.30
C LEU A 229 -9.71 5.71 14.83
N PHE A 230 -9.07 6.83 14.51
CA PHE A 230 -9.69 7.94 13.82
C PHE A 230 -9.39 7.83 12.33
N MET A 231 -10.40 8.09 11.51
CA MET A 231 -10.29 8.07 10.04
C MET A 231 -10.94 9.31 9.45
N THR A 232 -10.29 9.97 8.49
CA THR A 232 -10.88 11.11 7.77
C THR A 232 -11.42 10.71 6.40
N SER A 233 -12.42 11.46 5.92
CA SER A 233 -12.91 11.43 4.55
C SER A 233 -12.89 12.84 3.98
N ASP A 234 -11.99 13.08 3.02
CA ASP A 234 -11.76 14.42 2.46
C ASP A 234 -12.95 14.91 1.63
N SER A 235 -13.52 14.06 0.77
CA SER A 235 -14.60 14.45 -0.14
C SER A 235 -15.93 14.71 0.56
N SER A 236 -16.14 14.12 1.75
CA SER A 236 -17.36 14.34 2.54
C SER A 236 -17.14 15.29 3.73
N GLY A 237 -15.89 15.61 4.08
CA GLY A 237 -15.55 16.48 5.21
C GLY A 237 -15.78 15.84 6.58
N GLU A 238 -15.76 14.50 6.65
CA GLU A 238 -16.13 13.75 7.85
C GLU A 238 -14.90 13.20 8.61
N LEU A 239 -15.05 13.09 9.93
CA LEU A 239 -14.14 12.40 10.84
C LEU A 239 -14.90 11.24 11.50
N TYR A 240 -14.39 10.02 11.34
CA TYR A 240 -14.93 8.80 11.94
C TYR A 240 -14.08 8.37 13.13
N VAL A 241 -14.74 7.73 14.11
CA VAL A 241 -14.09 7.00 15.19
C VAL A 241 -14.49 5.53 15.07
N VAL A 242 -13.51 4.66 14.89
CA VAL A 242 -13.67 3.20 14.78
C VAL A 242 -13.14 2.58 16.07
N THR A 243 -13.97 1.77 16.73
CA THR A 243 -13.66 1.10 18.00
C THR A 243 -13.54 -0.42 17.82
N GLY A 244 -12.94 -1.13 18.78
CA GLY A 244 -12.81 -2.59 18.74
C GLY A 244 -11.71 -3.11 17.81
N THR A 245 -10.77 -2.24 17.44
CA THR A 245 -9.64 -2.53 16.54
C THR A 245 -8.52 -3.35 17.20
N ASP A 246 -8.62 -3.60 18.50
CA ASP A 246 -7.69 -4.27 19.40
C ASP A 246 -7.84 -5.81 19.46
N THR A 247 -8.80 -6.38 18.74
CA THR A 247 -9.06 -7.83 18.78
C THR A 247 -8.46 -8.57 17.58
N CYS A 248 -7.47 -9.43 17.84
CA CYS A 248 -6.98 -10.46 16.90
C CYS A 248 -8.07 -11.49 16.53
N GLN A 249 -9.22 -11.48 17.20
CA GLN A 249 -10.34 -12.37 16.93
C GLN A 249 -11.33 -11.72 15.96
N TYR A 250 -11.22 -12.08 14.69
CA TYR A 250 -12.39 -11.98 13.82
C TYR A 250 -13.42 -13.02 14.30
N ARG A 251 -14.44 -12.58 15.01
CA ARG A 251 -15.75 -13.22 14.85
C ARG A 251 -16.27 -12.71 13.52
N SER A 252 -16.59 -13.61 12.60
CA SER A 252 -17.37 -13.26 11.41
C SER A 252 -18.53 -12.38 11.84
N PRO A 253 -18.64 -11.12 11.37
CA PRO A 253 -19.82 -10.33 11.66
C PRO A 253 -21.01 -11.04 11.04
N GLU A 254 -21.99 -11.42 11.87
CA GLU A 254 -23.35 -11.52 11.36
C GLU A 254 -23.67 -10.18 10.69
N LEU A 255 -24.18 -10.25 9.46
CA LEU A 255 -24.57 -9.10 8.64
C LEU A 255 -25.51 -8.19 9.44
N LEU A 256 -24.96 -7.17 10.11
CA LEU A 256 -25.76 -6.07 10.62
C LEU A 256 -26.03 -5.15 9.45
N HIS A 257 -27.19 -5.34 8.82
CA HIS A 257 -27.79 -4.33 7.95
C HIS A 257 -27.94 -3.05 8.76
N GLN A 258 -27.15 -2.03 8.41
CA GLN A 258 -27.34 -0.69 8.92
C GLN A 258 -28.40 -0.02 8.03
N GLU A 259 -29.66 -0.10 8.46
CA GLU A 259 -30.73 0.72 7.90
C GLU A 259 -30.48 2.19 8.27
N ARG A 260 -30.21 3.02 7.26
CA ARG A 260 -30.79 4.36 7.08
C ARG A 260 -30.34 4.99 5.75
#